data_AF-A0A485ANQ5-F1
#
_entry.id   AF-A0A485ANQ5-F1
#
_cell.length_a   1.000
_cell.length_b   1.000
_cell.length_c   1.000
_cell.angle_alpha   90.00
_cell.angle_beta   90.00
_cell.angle_gamma   90.00
#
_symmetry.space_group_name_H-M   'P 1'
#
loop_
_entity.id
_entity.type
_entity.pdbx_description
1 polymer ?
#
loop_
_entity_poly.entity_id
_entity_poly.type
_entity_poly.pdbx_seq_one_letter_code
_entity_poly.pdbx_strand_id
1 'polypeptide(L)'
;MCFEANADWVTVICCADINTTKGALDVAKEFNGDVQIELTGYWTWEQAQEWREAGVQQVVYHRSRDAQAAGVAWGEADISAIKTPVRDGL
;
A
#
# COMPACT_ATOMS: atom_id res chain seq x y z
N MET A 1 0.43 20.69 0.97
CA MET A 1 0.59 19.21 0.90
C MET A 1 -0.05 18.56 2.12
N CYS A 2 -0.41 17.28 2.11
CA CYS A 2 -1.15 16.63 3.20
C CYS A 2 -0.47 16.76 4.57
N PHE A 3 0.85 16.58 4.64
CA PHE A 3 1.62 16.70 5.90
C PHE A 3 1.68 18.13 6.44
N GLU A 4 1.72 19.16 5.58
CA GLU A 4 1.60 20.56 6.00
C GLU A 4 0.21 20.87 6.58
N ALA A 5 -0.79 20.06 6.24
CA ALA A 5 -2.14 20.10 6.81
C ALA A 5 -2.33 19.13 7.98
N ASN A 6 -1.23 18.72 8.64
CA ASN A 6 -1.22 17.90 9.86
C ASN A 6 -1.70 16.45 9.68
N ALA A 7 -1.59 15.89 8.47
CA ALA A 7 -1.79 14.45 8.29
C ALA A 7 -0.67 13.65 8.97
N ASP A 8 -1.01 12.60 9.70
CA ASP A 8 -0.03 11.62 10.20
C ASP A 8 0.35 10.61 9.12
N TRP A 9 -0.63 10.15 8.33
CA TRP A 9 -0.44 9.18 7.25
C TRP A 9 -1.04 9.66 5.93
N VAL A 10 -0.42 9.24 4.84
CA VAL A 10 -0.98 9.40 3.48
C VAL A 10 -0.98 8.06 2.75
N THR A 11 -1.89 7.91 1.79
CA THR A 11 -1.89 6.76 0.88
C THR A 11 -1.18 7.09 -0.43
N VAL A 12 -0.46 6.11 -0.96
CA VAL A 12 0.09 6.12 -2.33
C VAL A 12 -0.52 4.93 -3.08
N ILE A 13 -1.05 5.17 -4.28
CA ILE A 13 -1.68 4.11 -5.08
C ILE A 13 -0.62 3.08 -5.53
N CYS A 14 -0.94 1.79 -5.49
CA CYS A 14 0.02 0.71 -5.75
C CYS A 14 0.64 0.70 -7.15
N CYS A 15 0.04 1.38 -8.13
CA CYS A 15 0.60 1.51 -9.48
C CYS A 15 1.56 2.71 -9.64
N ALA A 16 1.80 3.49 -8.58
CA ALA A 16 2.79 4.55 -8.60
C ALA A 16 4.20 3.98 -8.83
N ASP A 17 5.02 4.72 -9.59
CA ASP A 17 6.43 4.39 -9.76
C ASP A 17 7.13 4.36 -8.39
N ILE A 18 8.06 3.41 -8.20
CA ILE A 18 8.74 3.22 -6.92
C ILE A 18 9.45 4.50 -6.42
N ASN A 19 9.90 5.38 -7.31
CA ASN A 19 10.52 6.65 -6.93
C ASN A 19 9.50 7.65 -6.38
N THR A 20 8.24 7.58 -6.82
CA THR A 20 7.14 8.37 -6.24
C THR A 20 6.88 7.93 -4.81
N THR A 21 6.83 6.62 -4.56
CA THR A 21 6.67 6.06 -3.21
C THR A 21 7.82 6.47 -2.29
N LYS A 22 9.07 6.38 -2.76
CA LYS A 22 10.25 6.79 -1.98
C LYS A 22 10.19 8.29 -1.63
N GLY A 23 9.91 9.14 -2.61
CA GLY A 23 9.78 10.58 -2.36
C GLY A 23 8.67 10.93 -1.37
N ALA A 24 7.51 10.27 -1.48
CA ALA A 24 6.42 10.45 -0.52
C ALA A 24 6.82 10.01 0.90
N LEU A 25 7.52 8.87 1.03
CA LEU A 25 8.00 8.35 2.30
C LEU A 25 9.08 9.25 2.93
N ASP A 26 9.97 9.82 2.13
CA ASP A 26 11.00 10.75 2.60
C ASP A 26 10.36 12.02 3.17
N VAL A 27 9.40 12.62 2.46
CA VAL A 27 8.63 13.76 2.97
C VAL A 27 7.83 13.37 4.21
N ALA A 28 7.21 12.19 4.26
CA ALA A 28 6.47 11.74 5.44
C ALA A 28 7.34 11.72 6.70
N LYS A 29 8.59 11.22 6.58
CA LYS A 29 9.54 11.16 7.70
C LYS A 29 9.93 12.54 8.23
N GLU A 30 10.01 13.56 7.37
CA GLU A 30 10.28 14.94 7.81
C GLU A 30 9.19 15.48 8.76
N PHE A 31 7.97 14.94 8.66
CA PHE A 31 6.82 15.32 9.48
C PHE A 31 6.50 14.31 10.59
N ASN A 32 7.37 13.32 10.84
CA ASN A 32 7.10 12.18 11.73
C ASN A 32 5.85 11.36 11.32
N GLY A 33 5.50 11.38 10.05
CA GLY A 33 4.39 10.63 9.47
C GLY A 33 4.84 9.34 8.76
N ASP A 34 3.90 8.71 8.05
CA ASP A 34 4.16 7.47 7.29
C ASP A 34 3.32 7.38 6.00
N VAL A 35 3.68 6.42 5.14
CA VAL A 35 2.98 6.10 3.89
C VAL A 35 2.35 4.71 3.97
N GLN A 36 1.12 4.59 3.48
CA GLN A 36 0.45 3.31 3.26
C GLN A 36 0.25 3.09 1.76
N ILE A 37 0.57 1.90 1.24
CA ILE A 37 0.27 1.58 -0.16
C ILE A 37 -1.19 1.12 -0.29
N GLU A 38 -1.98 1.83 -1.09
CA GLU A 38 -3.35 1.46 -1.39
C GLU A 38 -3.38 0.38 -2.49
N LEU A 39 -3.77 -0.84 -2.12
CA LEU A 39 -3.83 -1.98 -3.03
C LEU A 39 -5.12 -1.96 -3.84
N THR A 40 -5.02 -1.85 -5.16
CA THR A 40 -6.15 -1.94 -6.09
C THR A 40 -5.70 -2.50 -7.44
N GLY A 41 -6.65 -3.01 -8.23
CA GLY A 41 -6.35 -3.57 -9.54
C GLY A 41 -5.38 -4.76 -9.47
N TYR A 42 -4.32 -4.71 -10.29
CA TYR A 42 -3.33 -5.77 -10.42
C TYR A 42 -1.99 -5.32 -9.84
N TRP A 43 -1.73 -5.70 -8.60
CA TRP A 43 -0.41 -5.59 -7.97
C TRP A 43 0.24 -6.97 -7.87
N THR A 44 1.55 -7.02 -7.70
CA THR A 44 2.31 -8.28 -7.57
C THR A 44 3.10 -8.37 -6.28
N TRP A 45 3.48 -9.59 -5.89
CA TRP A 45 4.32 -9.81 -4.72
C TRP A 45 5.72 -9.21 -4.87
N GLU A 46 6.23 -9.10 -6.10
CA GLU A 46 7.47 -8.41 -6.42
C GLU A 46 7.36 -6.91 -6.13
N GLN A 47 6.25 -6.27 -6.51
CA GLN A 47 6.00 -4.87 -6.14
C GLN A 47 5.87 -4.69 -4.63
N ALA A 48 5.19 -5.63 -3.95
CA ALA A 48 5.10 -5.63 -2.50
C ALA A 48 6.47 -5.73 -1.83
N GLN A 49 7.36 -6.54 -2.40
CA GLN A 49 8.76 -6.64 -1.97
C GLN A 49 9.51 -5.32 -2.21
N GLU A 50 9.36 -4.69 -3.37
CA GLU A 50 9.98 -3.39 -3.65
C GLU A 50 9.55 -2.29 -2.67
N TRP A 51 8.26 -2.22 -2.30
CA TRP A 51 7.78 -1.25 -1.30
C TRP A 51 8.40 -1.50 0.07
N ARG A 52 8.49 -2.77 0.49
CA ARG A 52 9.13 -3.17 1.74
C ARG A 52 10.61 -2.78 1.75
N GLU A 53 11.33 -3.06 0.67
CA GLU A 53 12.74 -2.69 0.50
C GLU A 53 12.95 -1.17 0.48
N ALA A 54 11.98 -0.41 -0.04
CA ALA A 54 11.96 1.05 0.04
C ALA A 54 11.69 1.57 1.47
N GLY A 55 11.32 0.70 2.41
CA GLY A 55 11.07 1.03 3.81
C GLY A 55 9.60 1.22 4.18
N VAL A 56 8.67 1.04 3.24
CA VAL A 56 7.23 1.08 3.54
C VAL A 56 6.84 -0.12 4.41
N GLN A 57 6.12 0.12 5.50
CA GLN A 57 5.69 -0.93 6.43
C GLN A 57 4.18 -1.18 6.41
N GLN A 58 3.41 -0.41 5.63
CA GLN A 58 1.96 -0.43 5.66
C GLN A 58 1.35 -0.55 4.27
N VAL A 59 0.30 -1.38 4.18
CA VAL A 59 -0.55 -1.51 2.98
C VAL A 59 -2.02 -1.47 3.40
N VAL A 60 -2.88 -1.00 2.50
CA VAL A 60 -4.33 -1.03 2.65
C VAL A 60 -4.90 -2.02 1.64
N TYR A 61 -5.21 -3.23 2.11
CA TYR A 61 -5.98 -4.19 1.33
C TYR A 61 -7.46 -3.84 1.41
N HIS A 62 -8.08 -3.50 0.28
CA HIS A 62 -9.49 -3.18 0.25
C HIS A 62 -10.21 -3.92 -0.88
N ARG A 63 -11.46 -4.28 -0.62
CA ARG A 63 -12.40 -4.65 -1.67
C ARG A 63 -12.97 -3.37 -2.27
N SER A 64 -12.77 -3.14 -3.57
CA SER A 64 -13.28 -1.92 -4.22
C SER A 64 -14.80 -1.82 -4.11
N ARG A 65 -15.30 -0.58 -4.03
CA ARG A 65 -16.74 -0.33 -3.92
C ARG A 65 -17.50 -0.84 -5.16
N ASP A 66 -16.88 -0.74 -6.34
CA ASP A 66 -17.46 -1.21 -7.60
C ASP A 66 -17.54 -2.74 -7.63
N ALA A 67 -16.51 -3.45 -7.15
CA ALA A 67 -16.54 -4.89 -7.01
C ALA A 67 -17.63 -5.34 -6.04
N GLN A 68 -17.78 -4.64 -4.90
CA GLN A 68 -18.88 -4.89 -3.97
C GLN A 68 -20.25 -4.69 -4.63
N ALA A 69 -20.44 -3.61 -5.40
CA ALA A 69 -21.68 -3.35 -6.12
C ALA A 69 -21.98 -4.40 -7.19
N ALA A 70 -20.93 -5.00 -7.78
CA ALA A 70 -21.02 -6.14 -8.69
C ALA A 70 -21.21 -7.50 -7.99
N GLY A 71 -21.35 -7.51 -6.66
CA GLY A 71 -21.63 -8.73 -5.88
C GLY A 71 -20.41 -9.49 -5.37
N VAL A 72 -19.19 -8.93 -5.52
CA VAL A 72 -17.98 -9.56 -4.97
C VAL A 72 -18.03 -9.52 -3.44
N ALA A 73 -17.93 -10.69 -2.82
CA ALA A 73 -17.82 -10.86 -1.37
C ALA A 73 -16.35 -11.02 -0.96
N TRP A 74 -16.06 -10.81 0.32
CA TRP A 74 -14.80 -11.29 0.90
C TRP A 74 -14.78 -12.82 0.87
N GLY A 75 -13.62 -13.40 0.57
CA GLY A 75 -13.43 -14.84 0.48
C GLY A 75 -12.03 -15.30 0.91
N GLU A 76 -11.80 -16.60 0.80
CA GLU A 76 -10.53 -17.24 1.22
C GLU A 76 -9.30 -16.69 0.50
N ALA A 77 -9.44 -16.28 -0.76
CA ALA A 77 -8.34 -15.67 -1.52
C ALA A 77 -7.88 -14.36 -0.89
N ASP A 78 -8.81 -13.52 -0.43
CA ASP A 78 -8.49 -12.25 0.23
C ASP A 78 -7.78 -12.51 1.56
N ILE A 79 -8.30 -13.45 2.36
CA ILE A 79 -7.70 -13.83 3.64
C ILE A 79 -6.30 -14.43 3.44
N SER A 80 -6.12 -15.23 2.40
CA SER A 80 -4.82 -15.79 2.03
C SER A 80 -3.82 -14.70 1.66
N ALA A 81 -4.23 -13.72 0.84
CA ALA A 81 -3.38 -12.58 0.49
C ALA A 81 -3.01 -11.76 1.73
N ILE A 82 -3.97 -11.39 2.58
CA ILE A 82 -3.74 -10.61 3.80
C ILE A 82 -2.76 -11.30 4.76
N LYS A 83 -2.86 -12.63 4.90
CA LYS A 83 -1.98 -13.41 5.79
C LYS A 83 -0.60 -13.68 5.21
N THR A 84 -0.40 -13.49 3.90
CA THR A 84 0.86 -13.81 3.26
C THR A 84 1.89 -12.73 3.61
N PRO A 85 2.95 -13.07 4.35
CA PRO A 85 3.99 -12.10 4.65
C PRO A 85 4.77 -11.81 3.37
N VAL A 86 5.05 -10.54 3.12
CA VAL A 86 6.12 -10.14 2.22
C VAL A 86 7.42 -10.62 2.89
N ARG A 87 8.04 -11.68 2.38
CA ARG A 87 9.23 -12.31 3.00
C ARG A 87 10.49 -11.71 2.41
N ASP A 88 11.51 -11.58 3.25
CA ASP A 88 12.86 -11.31 2.76
C ASP A 88 13.33 -12.52 1.91
N GLY A 89 14.09 -12.24 0.85
CA GLY A 89 14.42 -13.16 -0.25
C GLY A 89 14.91 -14.57 0.12
N LEU A 90 14.77 -15.47 -0.86
CA LEU A 90 15.38 -16.81 -0.90
C LEU A 90 16.90 -16.77 -0.67
#